data_AF-A0A661UEB6-F1
#
_entry.id   AF-A0A661UEB6-F1
#
_cell.length_a   1.000
_cell.length_b   1.000
_cell.length_c   1.000
_cell.angle_alpha   90.00
_cell.angle_beta   90.00
_cell.angle_gamma   90.00
#
_symmetry.space_group_name_H-M   'P 1'
#
loop_
_entity.id
_entity.type
_entity.pdbx_description
1 polymer ?
#
loop_
_entity_poly.entity_id
_entity_poly.type
_entity_poly.pdbx_seq_one_letter_code
_entity_poly.pdbx_strand_id
1 'polypeptide(L)'
;EKKEKGLRKSAVSKPRKKETKKLSFNEKRELDQIEKNISELEERKSELENKIETEAANLSHTEFAEISSELEKIEKNLNKLTERWLELEEKNEN
;
A
#
# COMPACT_ATOMS: atom_id res chain seq x y z
N GLU A 1 -37.15 -48.54 -0.11
CA GLU A 1 -35.82 -48.10 0.35
C GLU A 1 -35.90 -46.63 0.79
N LYS A 2 -35.67 -46.38 2.08
CA LYS A 2 -35.17 -45.18 2.78
C LYS A 2 -35.52 -43.73 2.33
N LYS A 3 -36.16 -43.02 3.29
CA LYS A 3 -35.96 -41.63 3.79
C LYS A 3 -36.30 -40.46 2.82
N GLU A 4 -37.31 -39.61 3.03
CA GLU A 4 -37.75 -38.78 4.18
C GLU A 4 -36.77 -37.65 4.60
N LYS A 5 -37.31 -36.41 4.58
CA LYS A 5 -36.86 -35.15 5.22
C LYS A 5 -35.57 -34.52 4.68
N GLY A 6 -35.45 -33.21 4.50
CA GLY A 6 -36.26 -32.07 4.92
C GLY A 6 -35.43 -30.82 4.63
N LEU A 7 -36.08 -29.72 4.24
CA LEU A 7 -36.28 -28.60 5.16
C LEU A 7 -35.26 -27.45 4.95
N ARG A 8 -35.75 -26.37 4.31
CA ARG A 8 -35.43 -24.95 4.61
C ARG A 8 -34.02 -24.49 4.20
N LYS A 9 -33.76 -23.24 3.84
CA LYS A 9 -34.46 -21.98 4.11
C LYS A 9 -33.88 -20.94 3.16
N SER A 10 -34.76 -20.06 2.72
CA SER A 10 -34.50 -18.76 2.13
C SER A 10 -33.29 -18.07 2.78
N ALA A 11 -32.19 -17.95 2.05
CA ALA A 11 -31.18 -16.94 2.35
C ALA A 11 -31.70 -15.60 1.81
N VAL A 12 -32.70 -15.06 2.51
CA VAL A 12 -32.99 -13.63 2.50
C VAL A 12 -31.65 -12.96 2.82
N SER A 13 -31.04 -12.35 1.81
CA SER A 13 -29.94 -11.42 1.97
C SER A 13 -30.47 -10.28 2.85
N LYS A 14 -30.32 -10.44 4.17
CA LYS A 14 -30.48 -9.37 5.14
C LYS A 14 -29.77 -8.14 4.56
N PRO A 15 -30.36 -6.94 4.62
CA PRO A 15 -29.60 -5.74 4.31
C PRO A 15 -28.39 -5.80 5.24
N ARG A 16 -27.18 -5.92 4.66
CA ARG A 16 -25.95 -5.88 5.44
C ARG A 16 -26.08 -4.65 6.30
N LYS A 17 -26.17 -4.86 7.62
CA LYS A 17 -26.09 -3.79 8.61
C LYS A 17 -24.93 -2.94 8.15
N LYS A 18 -25.17 -1.65 7.88
CA LYS A 18 -24.15 -0.66 7.50
C LYS A 18 -22.91 -0.98 8.32
N GLU A 19 -21.94 -1.62 7.67
CA GLU A 19 -20.77 -2.13 8.37
C GLU A 19 -20.11 -0.88 8.94
N THR A 20 -19.97 -0.87 10.26
CA THR A 20 -19.34 0.21 11.01
C THR A 20 -18.05 0.57 10.29
N LYS A 21 -17.92 1.85 9.97
CA LYS A 21 -16.78 2.53 9.37
C LYS A 21 -15.45 2.13 10.06
N LYS A 22 -14.94 0.96 9.75
CA LYS A 22 -13.69 0.44 10.32
C LYS A 22 -13.03 -0.35 9.22
N LEU A 23 -11.73 -0.15 9.09
CA LEU A 23 -10.92 -0.88 8.11
C LEU A 23 -11.14 -2.39 8.21
N SER A 24 -11.33 -3.01 7.06
CA SER A 24 -11.31 -4.46 6.89
C SER A 24 -9.95 -5.03 7.30
N PHE A 25 -9.89 -6.33 7.62
CA PHE A 25 -8.63 -7.02 7.91
C PHE A 25 -7.59 -6.84 6.79
N ASN A 26 -8.05 -6.83 5.54
CA ASN A 26 -7.20 -6.61 4.38
C ASN A 26 -6.68 -5.17 4.31
N GLU A 27 -7.52 -4.18 4.59
CA GLU A 27 -7.13 -2.77 4.59
C GLU A 27 -6.17 -2.43 5.73
N LYS A 28 -6.33 -3.06 6.91
CA LYS A 28 -5.35 -2.93 8.01
C LYS A 28 -3.99 -3.52 7.66
N ARG A 29 -3.97 -4.65 6.95
CA ARG A 29 -2.71 -5.20 6.42
C ARG A 29 -2.13 -4.31 5.33
N GLU A 30 -2.97 -3.75 4.47
CA GLU A 30 -2.55 -2.80 3.43
C GLU A 30 -1.87 -1.58 4.06
N LEU A 31 -2.45 -1.01 5.12
CA LEU A 31 -1.87 0.11 5.87
C LEU A 31 -0.46 -0.22 6.41
N ASP A 32 -0.30 -1.33 7.12
CA ASP A 32 1.00 -1.78 7.66
C ASP A 32 2.05 -2.01 6.55
N GLN A 33 1.61 -2.54 5.40
CA GLN A 33 2.49 -2.71 4.24
C GLN A 33 2.85 -1.36 3.61
N ILE A 34 1.91 -0.44 3.52
CA ILE A 34 2.16 0.89 2.98
C ILE A 34 3.19 1.63 3.85
N GLU A 35 3.04 1.60 5.18
CA GLU A 35 4.00 2.23 6.10
C GLU A 35 5.42 1.66 5.94
N LYS A 36 5.54 0.34 5.84
CA LYS A 36 6.82 -0.33 5.56
C LYS A 36 7.41 0.10 4.23
N ASN A 37 6.60 0.04 3.16
CA ASN A 37 7.03 0.42 1.83
C ASN A 37 7.46 1.89 1.76
N ILE A 38 6.76 2.80 2.46
CA ILE A 38 7.15 4.21 2.55
C ILE A 38 8.52 4.33 3.21
N SER A 39 8.73 3.69 4.36
CA SER A 39 10.03 3.72 5.05
C SER A 39 11.16 3.14 4.20
N GLU A 40 10.93 2.02 3.53
CA GLU A 40 11.92 1.38 2.64
C GLU A 40 12.24 2.26 1.42
N LEU A 41 11.23 2.91 0.85
CA LEU A 41 11.41 3.81 -0.30
C LEU A 41 12.12 5.11 0.10
N GLU A 42 11.85 5.66 1.28
CA GLU A 42 12.57 6.82 1.81
C GLU A 42 14.03 6.49 2.10
N GLU A 43 14.30 5.33 2.71
CA GLU A 43 15.66 4.84 2.92
C GLU A 43 16.37 4.68 1.58
N ARG A 44 15.72 4.02 0.61
CA ARG A 44 16.30 3.84 -0.73
C ARG A 44 16.55 5.16 -1.45
N LYS A 45 15.65 6.13 -1.31
CA LYS A 45 15.84 7.49 -1.85
C LYS A 45 17.10 8.11 -1.25
N SER A 46 17.23 8.06 0.08
CA SER A 46 18.38 8.62 0.79
C SER A 46 19.68 7.91 0.41
N GLU A 47 19.67 6.59 0.24
CA GLU A 47 20.82 5.83 -0.24
C GLU A 47 21.27 6.28 -1.63
N LEU A 48 20.32 6.48 -2.56
CA LEU A 48 20.62 6.91 -3.91
C LEU A 48 21.14 8.37 -3.96
N GLU A 49 20.56 9.26 -3.16
CA GLU A 49 21.04 10.64 -3.00
C GLU A 49 22.45 10.66 -2.39
N ASN A 50 22.70 9.86 -1.36
CA ASN A 50 24.02 9.74 -0.73
C ASN A 50 25.04 9.15 -1.71
N LYS A 51 24.63 8.15 -2.51
CA LYS A 51 25.47 7.59 -3.58
C LYS A 51 25.84 8.65 -4.60
N ILE A 52 24.90 9.50 -5.02
CA ILE A 52 25.20 10.64 -5.88
C ILE A 52 26.19 11.57 -5.17
N GLU A 53 25.96 11.95 -3.93
CA GLU A 53 26.83 12.91 -3.23
C GLU A 53 28.27 12.38 -3.04
N THR A 54 28.41 11.11 -2.69
CA THR A 54 29.70 10.47 -2.38
C THR A 54 30.44 9.98 -3.63
N GLU A 55 29.71 9.47 -4.62
CA GLU A 55 30.28 8.87 -5.84
C GLU A 55 30.09 9.77 -7.07
N ALA A 56 29.56 11.00 -6.95
CA ALA A 56 29.34 11.93 -8.08
C ALA A 56 30.56 12.10 -9.00
N ALA A 57 31.77 12.12 -8.43
CA ALA A 57 33.00 12.26 -9.19
C ALA A 57 33.34 11.03 -10.06
N ASN A 58 32.80 9.85 -9.72
CA ASN A 58 33.03 8.59 -10.41
C ASN A 58 31.83 8.14 -11.27
N LEU A 59 30.64 8.69 -11.02
CA LEU A 59 29.42 8.34 -11.77
C LEU A 59 29.48 8.86 -13.20
N SER A 60 29.15 7.99 -14.15
CA SER A 60 28.95 8.38 -15.53
C SER A 60 27.63 9.14 -15.72
N HIS A 61 27.52 9.94 -16.79
CA HIS A 61 26.27 10.63 -17.13
C HIS A 61 25.07 9.68 -17.28
N THR A 62 25.31 8.44 -17.75
CA THR A 62 24.27 7.42 -17.87
C THR A 62 23.80 6.95 -16.50
N GLU A 63 24.72 6.59 -15.61
CA GLU A 63 24.38 6.14 -14.25
C GLU A 63 23.67 7.25 -13.46
N PHE A 64 24.14 8.50 -13.58
CA PHE A 64 23.48 9.64 -12.94
C PHE A 64 22.03 9.81 -13.45
N ALA A 65 21.80 9.66 -14.75
CA ALA A 65 20.46 9.71 -15.32
C ALA A 65 19.58 8.54 -14.87
N GLU A 66 20.14 7.34 -14.73
CA GLU A 66 19.43 6.16 -14.20
C GLU A 66 19.03 6.36 -12.74
N ILE A 67 19.95 6.81 -11.88
CA ILE A 67 19.66 7.10 -10.47
C ILE A 67 18.61 8.20 -10.36
N SER A 68 18.73 9.27 -11.17
CA SER A 68 17.74 10.35 -11.19
C SER A 68 16.35 9.85 -11.61
N SER A 69 16.28 8.95 -12.60
CA SER A 69 15.02 8.32 -13.00
C SER A 69 14.45 7.40 -11.91
N GLU A 70 15.31 6.68 -11.19
CA GLU A 70 14.92 5.83 -10.07
C GLU A 70 14.38 6.67 -8.90
N LEU A 71 15.05 7.77 -8.55
CA LEU A 71 14.57 8.75 -7.58
C LEU A 71 13.18 9.28 -7.94
N GLU A 72 12.96 9.70 -9.19
CA GLU A 72 11.65 10.19 -9.63
C GLU A 72 10.56 9.10 -9.53
N LYS A 73 10.90 7.84 -9.82
CA LYS A 73 9.97 6.71 -9.64
C LYS A 73 9.66 6.46 -8.18
N ILE A 74 10.68 6.50 -7.32
CA ILE A 74 10.53 6.34 -5.87
C ILE A 74 9.61 7.44 -5.32
N GLU A 75 9.84 8.70 -5.70
CA GLU A 75 8.98 9.83 -5.29
C GLU A 75 7.53 9.67 -5.76
N LYS A 76 7.32 9.24 -7.01
CA LYS A 76 5.97 8.95 -7.51
C LYS A 76 5.29 7.82 -6.73
N ASN A 77 6.04 6.79 -6.35
CA ASN A 77 5.51 5.68 -5.56
C ASN A 77 5.22 6.11 -4.13
N LEU A 78 6.11 6.87 -3.50
CA LEU A 78 5.90 7.48 -2.19
C LEU A 78 4.63 8.30 -2.17
N ASN A 79 4.45 9.23 -3.13
CA ASN A 79 3.23 10.04 -3.21
C ASN A 79 1.96 9.18 -3.28
N LYS A 80 1.93 8.17 -4.16
CA LYS A 80 0.77 7.28 -4.29
C LYS A 80 0.49 6.48 -3.01
N LEU A 81 1.55 5.98 -2.37
CA LEU A 81 1.45 5.23 -1.13
C LEU A 81 0.96 6.12 0.00
N THR A 82 1.47 7.35 0.11
CA THR A 82 1.05 8.34 1.09
C THR A 82 -0.41 8.76 0.88
N GLU A 83 -0.83 9.03 -0.36
CA GLU A 83 -2.25 9.30 -0.68
C GLU A 83 -3.14 8.14 -0.23
N ARG A 84 -2.73 6.90 -0.54
CA ARG A 84 -3.47 5.71 -0.16
C ARG A 84 -3.51 5.50 1.35
N TRP A 85 -2.39 5.74 2.04
CA TRP A 85 -2.31 5.68 3.49
C TRP A 85 -3.26 6.69 4.13
N LEU A 86 -3.30 7.93 3.65
CA LEU A 86 -4.22 8.97 4.13
C LEU A 86 -5.69 8.56 3.95
N GLU A 87 -6.06 7.98 2.79
CA GLU A 87 -7.41 7.46 2.58
C GLU A 87 -7.78 6.35 3.58
N LEU A 88 -6.84 5.45 3.88
CA LEU A 88 -7.05 4.34 4.81
C LEU A 88 -7.11 4.84 6.26
N GLU A 89 -6.26 5.79 6.64
CA GLU A 89 -6.29 6.42 7.97
C GLU A 89 -7.58 7.22 8.18
N GLU A 90 -8.03 8.00 7.18
CA GLU A 90 -9.30 8.71 7.28
C GLU A 90 -10.46 7.73 7.52
N LYS A 91 -10.46 6.58 6.84
CA LYS A 91 -11.45 5.50 7.08
C LYS A 91 -11.29 4.78 8.42
N ASN A 92 -10.09 4.80 8.99
CA ASN A 92 -9.80 4.20 10.29
C ASN A 92 -10.34 5.06 11.44
N GLU A 93 -10.25 6.39 11.30
CA GLU A 93 -10.70 7.36 12.30
C GLU A 93 -12.22 7.63 12.28
N ASN A 94 -12.89 7.43 11.13
CA ASN A 94 -14.30 7.83 10.93
C ASN A 94 -15.34 6.83 11.42
#